data_AF-A0A561PRE8-F1
#
_entry.id   AF-A0A561PRE8-F1
#
_cell.length_a   1.000
_cell.length_b   1.000
_cell.length_c   1.000
_cell.angle_alpha   90.00
_cell.angle_beta   90.00
_cell.angle_gamma   90.00
#
_symmetry.space_group_name_H-M   'P 1'
#
loop_
_entity.id
_entity.type
_entity.pdbx_description
1 polymer ?
#
loop_
_entity_poly.entity_id
_entity_poly.type
_entity_poly.pdbx_seq_one_letter_code
_entity_poly.pdbx_strand_id
1 'polypeptide(L)'
;MSDNPLLEPIHGITLEDYSAACAKMGSGLSEADIAKALGVEVPVWQEANLLWPERMKQDETFHIVTLFGQYFGQADQHPKFSNLKATVSAEGGANTDRIKSDKSFYEELEVARQVAYEYGLDGAQWIADKYGITLGDFQIAASNWNAQIHQDIAADFDGYNERQAAYKAKYQQLFADAQGGNVADDIEF
;
A
#
# COMPACT_ATOMS: atom_id res chain seq x y z
N MET A 1 -0.74 28.65 26.59
CA MET A 1 -0.94 28.22 25.19
C MET A 1 -2.24 27.45 25.18
N SER A 2 -3.16 27.78 24.28
CA SER A 2 -4.41 27.02 24.20
C SER A 2 -4.10 25.71 23.49
N ASP A 3 -4.14 24.59 24.19
CA ASP A 3 -4.00 23.27 23.58
C ASP A 3 -5.11 23.10 22.53
N ASN A 4 -4.73 22.72 21.31
CA ASN A 4 -5.71 22.50 20.25
C ASN A 4 -6.61 21.33 20.67
N PRO A 5 -7.92 21.54 20.96
CA PRO A 5 -8.78 20.49 21.49
C PRO A 5 -8.97 19.33 20.51
N LEU A 6 -8.70 19.56 19.22
CA LEU A 6 -8.72 18.51 18.20
C LEU A 6 -7.53 17.53 18.33
N LEU A 7 -6.51 17.83 19.15
CA LEU A 7 -5.39 16.92 19.43
C LEU A 7 -5.62 16.00 20.63
N GLU A 8 -6.74 16.15 21.36
CA GLU A 8 -7.06 15.28 22.50
C GLU A 8 -7.12 13.80 22.09
N PRO A 9 -6.54 12.84 22.83
CA PRO A 9 -6.57 11.44 22.45
C PRO A 9 -8.01 10.90 22.27
N ILE A 10 -8.24 10.12 21.21
CA ILE A 10 -9.53 9.45 20.96
C ILE A 10 -9.46 8.06 21.58
N HIS A 11 -10.28 7.80 22.61
CA HIS A 11 -10.20 6.55 23.41
C HIS A 11 -8.80 6.25 23.97
N GLY A 12 -8.00 7.29 24.26
CA GLY A 12 -6.61 7.14 24.71
C GLY A 12 -5.60 6.89 23.58
N ILE A 13 -6.03 6.86 22.32
CA ILE A 13 -5.17 6.77 21.14
C ILE A 13 -4.76 8.19 20.74
N THR A 14 -3.48 8.51 20.90
CA THR A 14 -2.92 9.81 20.52
C THR A 14 -2.81 9.95 19.00
N LEU A 15 -2.58 11.16 18.50
CA LEU A 15 -2.30 11.37 17.06
C LEU A 15 -1.04 10.61 16.63
N GLU A 16 -0.02 10.55 17.48
CA GLU A 16 1.21 9.82 17.23
C GLU A 16 0.95 8.31 17.10
N ASP A 17 0.21 7.74 18.06
CA ASP A 17 -0.20 6.32 18.03
C ASP A 17 -0.99 5.99 16.75
N TYR A 18 -1.96 6.85 16.40
CA TYR A 18 -2.79 6.69 15.21
C TYR A 18 -1.97 6.77 13.92
N SER A 19 -1.09 7.77 13.81
CA SER A 19 -0.26 7.95 12.62
C SER A 19 0.70 6.77 12.40
N ALA A 20 1.31 6.29 13.49
CA ALA A 20 2.15 5.10 13.44
C ALA A 20 1.34 3.85 13.09
N ALA A 21 0.13 3.69 13.64
CA ALA A 21 -0.77 2.59 13.30
C ALA A 21 -1.13 2.58 11.81
N CYS A 22 -1.47 3.73 11.21
CA CYS A 22 -1.74 3.83 9.77
C CYS A 22 -0.54 3.41 8.93
N ALA A 23 0.67 3.86 9.29
CA ALA A 23 1.89 3.47 8.59
C ALA A 23 2.15 1.95 8.69
N LYS A 24 1.88 1.35 9.85
CA LYS A 24 2.06 -0.09 10.07
C LYS A 24 0.99 -0.92 9.36
N MET A 25 -0.25 -0.45 9.26
CA MET A 25 -1.26 -1.05 8.39
C MET A 25 -0.84 -1.01 6.92
N GLY A 26 -0.28 0.12 6.46
CA GLY A 26 0.34 0.21 5.13
C GLY A 26 1.52 -0.74 4.93
N SER A 27 2.15 -1.16 6.03
CA SER A 27 3.22 -2.18 6.09
C SER A 27 2.70 -3.59 6.34
N GLY A 28 1.38 -3.82 6.27
CA GLY A 28 0.75 -5.14 6.33
C GLY A 28 0.29 -5.63 7.71
N LEU A 29 0.34 -4.80 8.77
CA LEU A 29 -0.27 -5.19 10.05
C LEU A 29 -1.81 -5.16 9.95
N SER A 30 -2.47 -6.14 10.56
CA SER A 30 -3.94 -6.19 10.61
C SER A 30 -4.51 -5.22 11.65
N GLU A 31 -5.78 -4.83 11.53
CA GLU A 31 -6.46 -4.03 12.56
C GLU A 31 -6.43 -4.71 13.95
N ALA A 32 -6.46 -6.05 13.98
CA ALA A 32 -6.35 -6.82 15.22
C ALA A 32 -4.96 -6.67 15.85
N ASP A 33 -3.89 -6.69 15.05
CA ASP A 33 -2.52 -6.44 15.53
C ASP A 33 -2.38 -5.00 16.05
N ILE A 34 -2.97 -4.03 15.34
CA ILE A 34 -2.99 -2.63 15.76
C ILE A 34 -3.71 -2.45 17.09
N ALA A 35 -4.96 -2.92 17.20
CA ALA A 35 -5.76 -2.80 18.41
C ALA A 35 -5.05 -3.43 19.61
N LYS A 36 -4.48 -4.64 19.41
CA LYS A 36 -3.68 -5.33 20.42
C LYS A 36 -2.45 -4.53 20.84
N ALA A 37 -1.71 -3.94 19.90
CA ALA A 37 -0.53 -3.13 20.18
C ALA A 37 -0.85 -1.85 20.96
N LEU A 38 -2.00 -1.26 20.67
CA LEU A 38 -2.52 -0.06 21.33
C LEU A 38 -3.16 -0.37 22.68
N GLY A 39 -3.44 -1.64 22.99
CA GLY A 39 -4.10 -2.06 24.22
C GLY A 39 -5.61 -1.76 24.23
N VAL A 40 -6.24 -1.74 23.06
CA VAL A 40 -7.67 -1.44 22.87
C VAL A 40 -8.39 -2.59 22.15
N GLU A 41 -9.72 -2.58 22.16
CA GLU A 41 -10.51 -3.51 21.35
C GLU A 41 -10.59 -3.03 19.88
N VAL A 42 -10.78 -3.96 18.94
CA VAL A 42 -10.88 -3.64 17.51
C VAL A 42 -11.96 -2.58 17.21
N PRO A 43 -13.18 -2.64 17.79
CA PRO A 43 -14.18 -1.60 17.56
C PRO A 43 -13.72 -0.20 18.03
N VAL A 44 -12.93 -0.13 19.10
CA VAL A 44 -12.35 1.13 19.61
C VAL A 44 -11.32 1.70 18.65
N TRP A 45 -10.48 0.83 18.07
CA TRP A 45 -9.58 1.23 16.98
C TRP A 45 -10.35 1.74 15.76
N GLN A 46 -11.38 1.01 15.32
CA GLN A 46 -12.18 1.38 14.15
C GLN A 46 -12.87 2.73 14.34
N GLU A 47 -13.41 3.00 15.52
CA GLU A 47 -14.00 4.31 15.85
C GLU A 47 -12.95 5.42 15.80
N ALA A 48 -11.77 5.23 16.39
CA ALA A 48 -10.68 6.19 16.32
C ALA A 48 -10.20 6.43 14.88
N ASN A 49 -10.14 5.37 14.06
CA ASN A 49 -9.75 5.43 12.65
C ASN A 49 -10.74 6.22 11.78
N LEU A 50 -11.99 6.35 12.22
CA LEU A 50 -12.99 7.22 11.57
C LEU A 50 -12.91 8.67 12.08
N LEU A 51 -12.67 8.85 13.38
CA LEU A 51 -12.72 10.16 14.03
C LEU A 51 -11.46 11.00 13.78
N TRP A 52 -10.27 10.40 13.66
CA TRP A 52 -9.04 11.16 13.36
C TRP A 52 -9.09 11.88 12.00
N PRO A 53 -9.49 11.23 10.89
CA PRO A 53 -9.71 11.92 9.62
C PRO A 53 -10.74 13.04 9.70
N GLU A 54 -11.78 12.87 10.52
CA GLU A 54 -12.79 13.92 10.73
C GLU A 54 -12.20 15.14 11.46
N ARG A 55 -11.36 14.93 12.48
CA ARG A 55 -10.65 16.03 13.14
C ARG A 55 -9.66 16.73 12.21
N MET A 56 -8.98 16.00 11.34
CA MET A 56 -8.12 16.59 10.31
C MET A 56 -8.90 17.49 9.34
N LYS A 57 -10.14 17.12 8.99
CA LYS A 57 -11.01 17.96 8.16
C LYS A 57 -11.47 19.22 8.89
N GLN A 58 -11.70 19.13 10.19
CA GLN A 58 -12.14 20.25 11.03
C GLN A 58 -11.00 21.23 11.34
N ASP A 59 -9.74 20.80 11.24
CA ASP A 59 -8.58 21.66 11.46
C ASP A 59 -8.25 22.52 10.24
N GLU A 60 -8.78 23.74 10.21
CA GLU A 60 -8.51 24.73 9.16
C GLU A 60 -7.05 25.20 9.12
N THR A 61 -6.25 24.91 10.15
CA THR A 61 -4.84 25.34 10.24
C THR A 61 -3.86 24.34 9.62
N PHE A 62 -4.34 23.16 9.19
CA PHE A 62 -3.53 22.04 8.70
C PHE A 62 -2.48 21.51 9.70
N HIS A 63 -2.57 21.90 10.97
CA HIS A 63 -1.63 21.52 12.00
C HIS A 63 -1.67 20.01 12.28
N ILE A 64 -2.87 19.42 12.40
CA ILE A 64 -3.06 17.99 12.65
C ILE A 64 -2.54 17.16 11.48
N VAL A 65 -2.83 17.56 10.24
CA VAL A 65 -2.34 16.87 9.03
C VAL A 65 -0.81 16.92 8.95
N THR A 66 -0.21 18.07 9.32
CA THR A 66 1.25 18.23 9.34
C THR A 66 1.89 17.29 10.38
N LEU A 67 1.35 17.24 11.60
CA LEU A 67 1.81 16.33 12.64
C LEU A 67 1.60 14.87 12.27
N PHE A 68 0.45 14.53 11.67
CA PHE A 68 0.17 13.19 11.17
C PHE A 68 1.26 12.73 10.19
N GLY A 69 1.58 13.54 9.17
CA GLY A 69 2.62 13.20 8.21
C GLY A 69 4.00 13.01 8.85
N GLN A 70 4.34 13.85 9.83
CA GLN A 70 5.58 13.72 10.59
C GLN A 70 5.65 12.39 11.37
N TYR A 71 4.61 12.07 12.15
CA TYR A 71 4.57 10.84 12.94
C TYR A 71 4.48 9.59 12.07
N PHE A 72 3.74 9.65 10.96
CA PHE A 72 3.68 8.59 9.97
C PHE A 72 5.07 8.25 9.43
N GLY A 73 5.87 9.26 9.06
CA GLY A 73 7.25 9.06 8.60
C GLY A 73 8.21 8.55 9.69
N GLN A 74 7.83 8.62 10.96
CA GLN A 74 8.61 8.17 12.11
C GLN A 74 8.07 6.86 12.73
N ALA A 75 7.09 6.23 12.09
CA ALA A 75 6.38 5.07 12.63
C ALA A 75 7.28 3.88 13.01
N ASP A 76 8.43 3.73 12.38
CA ASP A 76 9.40 2.67 12.72
C ASP A 76 10.08 2.88 14.08
N GLN A 77 10.09 4.11 14.58
CA GLN A 77 10.63 4.46 15.90
C GLN A 77 9.56 4.33 17.00
N HIS A 78 8.30 4.10 16.63
CA HIS A 78 7.20 4.10 17.57
C HIS A 78 7.25 2.89 18.51
N PRO A 79 7.31 3.06 19.85
CA PRO A 79 7.62 1.99 20.79
C PRO A 79 6.57 0.87 20.83
N LYS A 80 5.30 1.19 20.54
CA LYS A 80 4.22 0.18 20.52
C LYS A 80 4.28 -0.74 19.30
N PHE A 81 4.95 -0.32 18.22
CA PHE A 81 4.98 -1.06 16.95
C PHE A 81 6.37 -1.50 16.50
N SER A 82 7.44 -1.07 17.18
CA SER A 82 8.83 -1.32 16.80
C SER A 82 9.19 -2.81 16.69
N ASN A 83 8.48 -3.68 17.42
CA ASN A 83 8.72 -5.13 17.41
C ASN A 83 7.65 -5.93 16.66
N LEU A 84 6.63 -5.27 16.10
CA LEU A 84 5.55 -5.94 15.37
C LEU A 84 5.92 -6.03 13.89
N LYS A 85 5.81 -7.25 13.37
CA LYS A 85 5.91 -7.54 11.94
C LYS A 85 4.59 -8.14 11.50
N ALA A 86 4.17 -7.81 10.29
CA ALA A 86 3.03 -8.46 9.66
C ALA A 86 3.25 -9.97 9.69
N THR A 87 2.20 -10.73 10.00
CA THR A 87 2.24 -12.19 9.82
C THR A 87 2.09 -12.45 8.33
N VAL A 88 3.23 -12.65 7.65
CA VAL A 88 3.25 -12.96 6.22
C VAL A 88 3.18 -14.47 6.04
N SER A 89 2.39 -14.95 5.07
CA SER A 89 2.45 -16.36 4.66
C SER A 89 3.86 -16.68 4.16
N ALA A 90 4.26 -17.96 4.20
CA ALA A 90 5.57 -18.37 3.68
C ALA A 90 5.74 -17.97 2.20
N GLU A 91 4.66 -18.06 1.42
CA GLU A 91 4.60 -17.62 0.02
C GLU A 91 4.73 -16.09 -0.11
N GLY A 92 4.03 -15.32 0.74
CA GLY A 92 4.16 -13.87 0.76
C GLY A 92 5.56 -13.40 1.14
N GLY A 93 6.21 -14.07 2.09
CA GLY A 93 7.61 -13.81 2.44
C GLY A 93 8.54 -14.07 1.26
N ALA A 94 8.39 -15.21 0.59
CA ALA A 94 9.18 -15.54 -0.59
C ALA A 94 8.95 -14.55 -1.75
N ASN A 95 7.71 -14.09 -1.94
CA ASN A 95 7.39 -13.07 -2.95
C ASN A 95 7.98 -11.69 -2.60
N THR A 96 7.98 -11.31 -1.33
CA THR A 96 8.62 -10.08 -0.83
C THR A 96 10.13 -10.11 -1.00
N ASP A 97 10.78 -11.26 -0.82
CA ASP A 97 12.20 -11.40 -1.13
C ASP A 97 12.43 -11.35 -2.66
N ARG A 98 11.58 -12.07 -3.42
CA ARG A 98 11.69 -12.14 -4.87
C ARG A 98 11.53 -10.78 -5.55
N ILE A 99 10.56 -9.96 -5.15
CA ILE A 99 10.36 -8.62 -5.76
C ILE A 99 11.58 -7.71 -5.56
N LYS A 100 12.41 -7.95 -4.54
CA LYS A 100 13.63 -7.20 -4.26
C LYS A 100 14.87 -7.76 -4.99
N SER A 101 14.84 -9.01 -5.48
CA SER A 101 15.98 -9.68 -6.13
C SER A 101 15.77 -10.02 -7.61
N ASP A 102 14.53 -10.02 -8.09
CA ASP A 102 14.13 -10.35 -9.46
C ASP A 102 13.46 -9.13 -10.11
N LYS A 103 14.24 -8.39 -10.90
CA LYS A 103 13.77 -7.17 -11.60
C LYS A 103 12.59 -7.45 -12.51
N SER A 104 12.60 -8.57 -13.23
CA SER A 104 11.51 -8.91 -14.16
C SER A 104 10.21 -9.18 -13.43
N PHE A 105 10.27 -9.79 -12.25
CA PHE A 105 9.11 -9.95 -11.38
C PHE A 105 8.60 -8.61 -10.84
N TYR A 106 9.48 -7.69 -10.46
CA TYR A 106 9.08 -6.33 -10.09
C TYR A 106 8.40 -5.58 -11.26
N GLU A 107 9.01 -5.56 -12.44
CA GLU A 107 8.45 -4.91 -13.65
C GLU A 107 7.09 -5.51 -14.02
N GLU A 108 6.94 -6.82 -13.93
CA GLU A 108 5.68 -7.51 -14.17
C GLU A 108 4.57 -7.05 -13.21
N LEU A 109 4.87 -7.01 -11.91
CA LEU A 109 3.90 -6.61 -10.89
C LEU A 109 3.59 -5.11 -10.93
N GLU A 110 4.55 -4.28 -11.36
CA GLU A 110 4.32 -2.86 -11.60
C GLU A 110 3.28 -2.67 -12.71
N VAL A 111 3.40 -3.40 -13.82
CA VAL A 111 2.41 -3.38 -14.89
C VAL A 111 1.07 -3.94 -14.40
N ALA A 112 1.07 -5.06 -13.68
CA ALA A 112 -0.15 -5.65 -13.12
C ALA A 112 -0.94 -4.64 -12.27
N ARG A 113 -0.22 -3.92 -11.40
CA ARG A 113 -0.79 -2.89 -10.52
C ARG A 113 -1.38 -1.74 -11.34
N GLN A 114 -0.70 -1.28 -12.39
CA GLN A 114 -1.20 -0.22 -13.27
C GLN A 114 -2.47 -0.65 -14.01
N VAL A 115 -2.48 -1.84 -14.60
CA VAL A 115 -3.66 -2.35 -15.32
C VAL A 115 -4.83 -2.59 -14.36
N ALA A 116 -4.59 -3.03 -13.13
CA ALA A 116 -5.65 -3.17 -12.13
C ALA A 116 -6.40 -1.83 -11.91
N TYR A 117 -5.69 -0.70 -11.83
CA TYR A 117 -6.33 0.62 -11.75
C TYR A 117 -7.11 0.99 -13.02
N GLU A 118 -6.62 0.62 -14.21
CA GLU A 118 -7.36 0.81 -15.48
C GLU A 118 -8.72 0.09 -15.45
N TYR A 119 -8.83 -1.02 -14.72
CA TYR A 119 -10.06 -1.79 -14.53
C TYR A 119 -10.86 -1.40 -13.27
N GLY A 120 -10.50 -0.30 -12.61
CA GLY A 120 -11.20 0.21 -11.42
C GLY A 120 -10.93 -0.57 -10.13
N LEU A 121 -9.90 -1.40 -10.10
CA LEU A 121 -9.45 -2.13 -8.92
C LEU A 121 -8.39 -1.33 -8.16
N ASP A 122 -8.31 -1.52 -6.84
CA ASP A 122 -7.13 -1.08 -6.09
C ASP A 122 -5.97 -2.04 -6.38
N GLY A 123 -5.08 -1.63 -7.28
CA GLY A 123 -3.92 -2.44 -7.66
C GLY A 123 -2.98 -2.76 -6.50
N ALA A 124 -2.83 -1.86 -5.52
CA ALA A 124 -1.98 -2.12 -4.37
C ALA A 124 -2.59 -3.20 -3.48
N GLN A 125 -3.90 -3.11 -3.22
CA GLN A 125 -4.62 -4.15 -2.50
C GLN A 125 -4.61 -5.48 -3.25
N TRP A 126 -4.78 -5.46 -4.58
CA TRP A 126 -4.73 -6.69 -5.39
C TRP A 126 -3.37 -7.40 -5.30
N ILE A 127 -2.26 -6.64 -5.34
CA ILE A 127 -0.92 -7.20 -5.16
C ILE A 127 -0.76 -7.80 -3.74
N ALA A 128 -1.23 -7.11 -2.72
CA ALA A 128 -1.20 -7.61 -1.35
C ALA A 128 -2.01 -8.92 -1.21
N ASP A 129 -3.21 -8.97 -1.77
CA ASP A 129 -4.09 -10.15 -1.69
C ASP A 129 -3.54 -11.35 -2.48
N LYS A 130 -2.96 -11.11 -3.67
CA LYS A 130 -2.49 -12.19 -4.56
C LYS A 130 -1.08 -12.67 -4.23
N TYR A 131 -0.21 -11.77 -3.82
CA TYR A 131 1.21 -12.06 -3.66
C TYR A 131 1.71 -11.92 -2.23
N GLY A 132 0.90 -11.39 -1.30
CA GLY A 132 1.33 -11.11 0.07
C GLY A 132 2.39 -10.00 0.16
N ILE A 133 2.56 -9.21 -0.90
CA ILE A 133 3.52 -8.11 -0.97
C ILE A 133 2.82 -6.83 -0.52
N THR A 134 3.32 -6.22 0.54
CA THR A 134 2.77 -4.97 1.07
C THR A 134 3.10 -3.78 0.18
N LEU A 135 2.33 -2.69 0.26
CA LEU A 135 2.64 -1.45 -0.45
C LEU A 135 4.03 -0.92 -0.06
N GLY A 136 4.41 -1.02 1.22
CA GLY A 136 5.73 -0.63 1.70
C GLY A 136 6.85 -1.46 1.07
N ASP A 137 6.72 -2.79 1.03
CA ASP A 137 7.71 -3.67 0.38
C ASP A 137 7.83 -3.40 -1.12
N PHE A 138 6.69 -3.10 -1.77
CA PHE A 138 6.66 -2.70 -3.17
C PHE A 138 7.41 -1.38 -3.42
N GLN A 139 7.22 -0.37 -2.56
CA GLN A 139 7.93 0.92 -2.65
C GLN A 139 9.44 0.79 -2.42
N ILE A 140 9.86 -0.11 -1.53
CA ILE A 140 11.27 -0.45 -1.33
C ILE A 140 11.84 -1.08 -2.61
N ALA A 141 11.14 -2.06 -3.20
CA ALA A 141 11.56 -2.67 -4.46
C ALA A 141 11.65 -1.65 -5.60
N ALA A 142 10.67 -0.75 -5.71
CA ALA A 142 10.68 0.32 -6.71
C ALA A 142 11.92 1.21 -6.59
N SER A 143 12.28 1.58 -5.36
CA SER A 143 13.47 2.39 -5.09
C SER A 143 14.77 1.65 -5.45
N ASN A 144 14.83 0.33 -5.21
CA ASN A 144 15.99 -0.51 -5.56
C ASN A 144 16.19 -0.62 -7.09
N TRP A 145 15.09 -0.73 -7.86
CA TRP A 145 15.17 -0.99 -9.29
C TRP A 145 15.20 0.26 -10.17
N ASN A 146 14.75 1.41 -9.66
CA ASN A 146 14.57 2.64 -10.44
C ASN A 146 15.82 3.01 -11.27
N ALA A 147 17.01 3.01 -10.66
CA ALA A 147 18.24 3.36 -11.36
C ALA A 147 18.61 2.35 -12.47
N GLN A 148 18.41 1.06 -12.21
CA GLN A 148 18.71 0.00 -13.18
C GLN A 148 17.72 0.03 -14.35
N ILE A 149 16.43 0.20 -14.08
CA ILE A 149 15.39 0.29 -15.13
C ILE A 149 15.68 1.46 -16.06
N HIS A 150 16.04 2.64 -15.53
CA HIS A 150 16.44 3.77 -16.38
C HIS A 150 17.65 3.46 -17.28
N GLN A 151 18.63 2.72 -16.77
CA GLN A 151 19.78 2.29 -17.57
C GLN A 151 19.36 1.29 -18.66
N ASP A 152 18.47 0.36 -18.33
CA ASP A 152 17.99 -0.66 -19.28
C ASP A 152 17.15 -0.03 -20.40
N ILE A 153 16.28 0.94 -20.06
CA ILE A 153 15.50 1.72 -21.04
C ILE A 153 16.44 2.46 -21.99
N ALA A 154 17.51 3.07 -21.46
CA ALA A 154 18.49 3.77 -22.29
C ALA A 154 19.30 2.82 -23.19
N ALA A 155 19.53 1.58 -22.74
CA ALA A 155 20.28 0.57 -23.47
C ALA A 155 19.44 -0.14 -24.55
N ASP A 156 18.18 -0.43 -24.25
CA ASP A 156 17.25 -1.18 -25.11
C ASP A 156 15.79 -0.73 -24.88
N PHE A 157 15.47 0.42 -25.48
CA PHE A 157 14.13 1.00 -25.38
C PHE A 157 13.04 0.10 -25.99
N ASP A 158 13.31 -0.48 -27.16
CA ASP A 158 12.34 -1.30 -27.89
C ASP A 158 12.06 -2.62 -27.16
N GLY A 159 13.10 -3.31 -26.71
CA GLY A 159 12.95 -4.54 -25.93
C GLY A 159 12.30 -4.30 -24.57
N TYR A 160 12.57 -3.17 -23.92
CA TYR A 160 11.83 -2.78 -22.71
C TYR A 160 10.34 -2.61 -23.00
N ASN A 161 9.97 -1.84 -24.04
CA ASN A 161 8.57 -1.61 -24.40
C ASN A 161 7.84 -2.88 -24.82
N GLU A 162 8.49 -3.78 -25.55
CA GLU A 162 7.91 -5.08 -25.93
C GLU A 162 7.58 -5.92 -24.69
N ARG A 163 8.50 -5.99 -23.70
CA ARG A 163 8.23 -6.67 -22.42
C ARG A 163 7.07 -6.05 -21.66
N GLN A 164 7.03 -4.71 -21.56
CA GLN A 164 5.94 -4.00 -20.88
C GLN A 164 4.60 -4.25 -21.58
N ALA A 165 4.56 -4.25 -22.91
CA ALA A 165 3.36 -4.55 -23.69
C ALA A 165 2.88 -6.00 -23.47
N ALA A 166 3.80 -6.97 -23.41
CA ALA A 166 3.46 -8.36 -23.14
C ALA A 166 2.85 -8.54 -21.74
N TYR A 167 3.43 -7.92 -20.70
CA TYR A 167 2.83 -7.90 -19.36
C TYR A 167 1.47 -7.21 -19.36
N LYS A 168 1.34 -6.08 -20.06
CA LYS A 168 0.09 -5.34 -20.14
C LYS A 168 -1.02 -6.21 -20.73
N ALA A 169 -0.76 -6.86 -21.88
CA ALA A 169 -1.72 -7.76 -22.51
C ALA A 169 -2.12 -8.92 -21.58
N LYS A 170 -1.16 -9.54 -20.88
CA LYS A 170 -1.42 -10.60 -19.90
C LYS A 170 -2.42 -10.15 -18.83
N TYR A 171 -2.19 -8.99 -18.21
CA TYR A 171 -3.03 -8.52 -17.11
C TYR A 171 -4.35 -7.90 -17.58
N GLN A 172 -4.38 -7.31 -18.77
CA GLN A 172 -5.64 -6.88 -19.39
C GLN A 172 -6.56 -8.07 -19.62
N GLN A 173 -6.04 -9.16 -20.18
CA GLN A 173 -6.81 -10.40 -20.35
C GLN A 173 -7.30 -10.94 -19.00
N LEU A 174 -6.40 -11.04 -18.02
CA LEU A 174 -6.74 -11.55 -16.68
C LEU A 174 -7.89 -10.77 -16.03
N PHE A 175 -7.84 -9.44 -16.09
CA PHE A 175 -8.86 -8.60 -15.45
C PHE A 175 -10.15 -8.49 -16.27
N ALA A 176 -10.07 -8.53 -17.61
CA ALA A 176 -11.25 -8.64 -18.46
C ALA A 176 -12.03 -9.93 -18.20
N ASP A 177 -11.34 -11.07 -18.12
CA ASP A 177 -11.95 -12.37 -17.82
C ASP A 177 -12.61 -12.38 -16.43
N ALA A 178 -11.96 -11.76 -15.44
CA ALA A 178 -12.51 -11.64 -14.09
C ALA A 178 -13.75 -10.74 -13.99
N GLN A 179 -13.91 -9.77 -14.89
CA GLN A 179 -15.10 -8.91 -14.98
C GLN A 179 -16.18 -9.46 -15.94
N GLY A 180 -16.02 -10.69 -16.42
CA GLY A 180 -17.03 -11.39 -17.22
C GLY A 180 -16.78 -11.44 -18.73
N GLY A 181 -15.55 -11.17 -19.20
CA GLY A 181 -15.02 -11.51 -20.53
C GLY A 181 -15.92 -11.18 -21.74
N ASN A 182 -15.60 -10.09 -22.45
CA ASN A 182 -16.08 -9.72 -23.80
C ASN A 182 -17.54 -10.09 -24.17
N VAL A 183 -18.46 -9.14 -23.94
CA VAL A 183 -19.73 -9.04 -24.71
C VAL A 183 -19.50 -8.41 -26.11
N ALA A 184 -18.24 -8.22 -26.53
CA ALA A 184 -17.88 -7.39 -27.68
C ALA A 184 -17.27 -8.13 -28.89
N ASP A 185 -17.04 -9.44 -28.83
CA ASP A 185 -16.45 -10.19 -29.96
C ASP A 185 -17.50 -10.81 -30.93
N ASP A 186 -18.81 -10.61 -30.69
CA ASP A 186 -19.90 -11.20 -31.50
C ASP A 186 -20.65 -10.18 -32.37
N ILE A 187 -19.96 -9.27 -33.08
CA ILE A 187 -20.59 -8.57 -34.22
C ILE A 187 -19.67 -8.62 -35.45
N GLU A 188 -19.83 -9.68 -36.23
CA GLU A 188 -19.51 -9.64 -37.66
C GLU A 188 -20.51 -8.72 -38.38
N PHE A 189 -20.01 -7.72 -39.12
CA PHE A 189 -20.76 -6.93 -40.10
C PHE A 189 -20.38 -7.34 -41.52
#